data_AF-A0A1H8FRZ1-F1
#
_entry.id   AF-A0A1H8FRZ1-F1
#
_cell.length_a   1.000
_cell.length_b   1.000
_cell.length_c   1.000
_cell.angle_alpha   90.00
_cell.angle_beta   90.00
_cell.angle_gamma   90.00
#
_symmetry.space_group_name_H-M   'P 1'
#
loop_
_entity.id
_entity.type
_entity.pdbx_description
1 polymer ?
#
loop_
_entity_poly.entity_id
_entity_poly.type
_entity_poly.pdbx_seq_one_letter_code
_entity_poly.pdbx_strand_id
1 'polypeptide(L)'
;MSGQAVIQGRTVPTQTTKSIYWQGVRDGAPFILVIVPFSLLFGVVATEAGLNILETMSFSVLVIAGAAQFTALQLLGDGAPTLIALVSALAVNLRMAMYSASLTPWIGEATLGQRAIAA
;
A
#
# COMPACT_ATOMS: atom_id res chain seq x y z
N MET A 1 36.62 37.11 14.64
CA MET A 1 36.78 37.55 13.23
C MET A 1 37.57 36.44 12.54
N SER A 2 37.09 35.64 11.61
CA SER A 2 35.98 35.73 10.66
C SER A 2 35.84 34.33 10.04
N GLY A 3 34.62 33.86 9.75
CA GLY A 3 34.45 32.55 9.11
C GLY A 3 33.02 32.03 8.99
N GLN A 4 32.03 32.72 9.54
CA GLN A 4 30.61 32.45 9.28
C GLN A 4 30.12 33.35 8.14
N ALA A 5 30.38 32.99 6.89
CA ALA A 5 29.83 33.75 5.75
C ALA A 5 29.76 32.96 4.44
N VAL A 6 29.31 31.70 4.45
CA VAL A 6 28.86 31.01 3.22
C VAL A 6 27.69 30.06 3.54
N ILE A 7 26.57 30.59 4.03
CA ILE A 7 25.28 29.88 3.94
C ILE A 7 24.54 30.52 2.77
N GLN A 8 24.81 29.98 1.60
CA GLN A 8 24.23 30.36 0.33
C GLN A 8 22.69 30.32 0.41
N GLY A 9 22.05 31.42 0.01
CA GLY A 9 20.60 31.61 0.09
C GLY A 9 19.81 30.56 -0.69
N ARG A 10 19.30 29.55 0.02
CA ARG A 10 18.25 28.68 -0.50
C ARG A 10 16.93 29.46 -0.46
N THR A 11 16.60 30.14 -1.56
CA THR A 11 15.25 30.67 -1.76
C THR A 11 14.32 29.47 -1.87
N VAL A 12 13.53 29.19 -0.83
CA VAL A 12 12.45 28.20 -0.92
C VAL A 12 11.42 28.82 -1.87
N PRO A 13 11.19 28.26 -3.07
CA PRO A 13 10.19 28.80 -3.97
C PRO A 13 8.82 28.75 -3.28
N THR A 14 8.11 29.86 -3.25
CA THR A 14 6.75 29.95 -2.71
C THR A 14 5.81 29.11 -3.57
N GLN A 15 5.75 27.80 -3.32
CA GLN A 15 4.86 26.89 -4.03
C GLN A 15 3.43 27.20 -3.62
N THR A 16 2.58 27.51 -4.59
CA THR A 16 1.13 27.66 -4.34
C THR A 16 0.51 26.29 -4.08
N THR A 17 -0.57 26.21 -3.31
CA THR A 17 -1.29 24.95 -3.03
C THR A 17 -1.66 24.18 -4.30
N LYS A 18 -1.96 24.92 -5.39
CA LYS A 18 -2.25 24.37 -6.71
C LYS A 18 -1.03 23.65 -7.33
N SER A 19 0.17 24.19 -7.12
CA SER A 19 1.43 23.58 -7.59
C SER A 19 1.68 22.22 -6.92
N ILE A 20 1.47 22.14 -5.61
CA ILE A 20 1.69 20.92 -4.81
C ILE A 20 0.70 19.81 -5.21
N TYR A 21 -0.57 20.13 -5.43
CA TYR A 21 -1.57 19.15 -5.89
C TYR A 21 -1.17 18.49 -7.22
N TRP A 22 -0.81 19.30 -8.23
CA TRP A 22 -0.43 18.78 -9.54
C TRP A 22 0.88 18.01 -9.53
N GLN A 23 1.82 18.38 -8.64
CA GLN A 23 3.03 17.63 -8.41
C GLN A 23 2.69 16.22 -7.88
N GLY A 24 1.85 16.12 -6.84
CA GLY A 24 1.39 14.83 -6.32
C GLY A 24 0.63 13.99 -7.36
N VAL A 25 -0.23 14.60 -8.18
CA VAL A 25 -0.91 13.88 -9.28
C VAL A 25 0.10 13.32 -10.27
N ARG A 26 1.12 14.10 -10.65
CA ARG A 26 2.15 13.65 -11.60
C ARG A 26 3.04 12.55 -11.01
N ASP A 27 3.37 12.66 -9.72
CA ASP A 27 4.17 11.66 -9.00
C ASP A 27 3.40 10.35 -8.80
N GLY A 28 2.07 10.43 -8.62
CA GLY A 28 1.17 9.28 -8.48
C GLY A 28 0.71 8.66 -9.81
N ALA A 29 0.66 9.42 -10.90
CA ALA A 29 0.14 8.95 -12.19
C ALA A 29 0.77 7.64 -12.72
N PRO A 30 2.10 7.40 -12.57
CA PRO A 30 2.70 6.13 -12.98
C PRO A 30 2.09 4.90 -12.30
N PHE A 31 1.56 5.01 -11.07
CA PHE A 31 0.92 3.88 -10.38
C PHE A 31 -0.36 3.40 -11.07
N ILE A 32 -1.05 4.28 -11.79
CA ILE A 32 -2.28 3.95 -12.52
C ILE A 32 -2.01 2.86 -13.58
N LEU A 33 -0.83 2.88 -14.21
CA LEU A 33 -0.43 1.88 -15.21
C LEU A 33 -0.40 0.45 -14.65
N VAL A 34 -0.19 0.30 -13.34
CA VAL A 34 -0.18 -0.99 -12.66
C VAL A 34 -1.56 -1.30 -12.07
N ILE A 35 -2.19 -0.31 -11.42
CA ILE A 35 -3.45 -0.51 -10.72
C ILE A 35 -4.60 -0.86 -11.66
N VAL A 36 -4.67 -0.24 -12.85
CA VAL A 36 -5.76 -0.48 -13.81
C VAL A 36 -5.81 -1.95 -14.27
N PRO A 37 -4.75 -2.53 -14.87
CA PRO A 37 -4.79 -3.92 -15.30
C PRO A 37 -4.94 -4.89 -14.13
N PHE A 38 -4.35 -4.58 -12.96
CA PHE A 38 -4.47 -5.42 -11.78
C PHE A 38 -5.91 -5.49 -11.25
N SER A 39 -6.60 -4.34 -11.15
CA SER A 39 -8.00 -4.28 -10.73
C SER A 39 -8.93 -4.92 -11.75
N LEU A 40 -8.66 -4.75 -13.05
CA LEU A 40 -9.41 -5.44 -14.11
C LEU A 40 -9.27 -6.96 -14.00
N LEU A 41 -8.05 -7.45 -13.78
CA LEU A 41 -7.80 -8.87 -13.58
C LEU A 41 -8.59 -9.41 -12.39
N PHE A 42 -8.64 -8.69 -11.26
CA PHE A 42 -9.43 -9.12 -10.12
C PHE A 42 -10.92 -9.19 -10.44
N GLY A 43 -11.45 -8.20 -11.17
CA GLY A 43 -12.85 -8.22 -11.62
C GLY A 43 -13.19 -9.44 -12.48
N VAL A 44 -12.29 -9.83 -13.41
CA VAL A 44 -12.46 -11.04 -14.22
C VAL A 44 -12.44 -12.28 -13.33
N VAL A 45 -11.43 -12.44 -12.48
CA VAL A 45 -11.27 -13.62 -11.61
C VAL A 45 -12.43 -13.75 -10.62
N ALA A 46 -12.93 -12.65 -10.05
CA ALA A 46 -14.12 -12.65 -9.18
C ALA A 46 -15.38 -13.09 -9.93
N THR A 47 -15.55 -12.63 -11.17
CA THR A 47 -16.68 -13.04 -12.01
C THR A 47 -16.58 -14.52 -12.40
N GLU A 48 -15.37 -15.02 -12.73
CA GLU A 48 -15.12 -16.44 -13.01
C GLU A 48 -15.34 -17.33 -11.78
N ALA A 49 -15.06 -16.81 -10.58
CA ALA A 49 -15.38 -17.47 -9.31
C ALA A 49 -16.87 -17.44 -8.95
N GLY A 50 -17.72 -16.83 -9.80
CA GLY A 50 -19.17 -16.79 -9.63
C GLY A 50 -19.67 -15.71 -8.67
N LEU A 51 -18.82 -14.78 -8.23
CA LEU A 51 -19.26 -13.66 -7.39
C LEU A 51 -20.13 -12.71 -8.22
N ASN A 52 -21.22 -12.24 -7.61
CA ASN A 52 -22.01 -11.18 -8.21
C ASN A 52 -21.28 -9.82 -8.10
N ILE A 53 -21.85 -8.79 -8.75
CA ILE A 53 -21.25 -7.45 -8.77
C ILE A 53 -21.10 -6.85 -7.37
N LEU A 54 -22.09 -7.07 -6.49
CA LEU A 54 -22.09 -6.52 -5.14
C LEU A 54 -21.04 -7.22 -4.27
N GLU A 55 -20.88 -8.53 -4.39
CA GLU A 55 -19.84 -9.30 -3.70
C GLU A 55 -18.44 -8.90 -4.18
N THR A 56 -18.24 -8.79 -5.49
CA THR A 56 -16.97 -8.35 -6.09
C THR A 56 -16.59 -6.94 -5.61
N MET A 57 -17.55 -6.01 -5.60
CA MET A 57 -17.31 -4.65 -5.09
C MET A 57 -17.08 -4.65 -3.58
N SER A 58 -17.82 -5.47 -2.82
CA SER A 58 -17.63 -5.61 -1.37
C SER A 58 -16.22 -6.12 -1.06
N PHE A 59 -15.73 -7.11 -1.81
CA PHE A 59 -14.37 -7.61 -1.67
C PHE A 59 -13.34 -6.52 -1.97
N SER A 60 -13.60 -5.68 -2.98
CA SER A 60 -12.73 -4.56 -3.38
C SER A 60 -12.68 -3.43 -2.36
N VAL A 61 -13.80 -3.13 -1.71
CA VAL A 61 -13.89 -2.07 -0.70
C VAL A 61 -13.37 -2.55 0.66
N LEU A 62 -13.66 -3.79 1.04
CA LEU A 62 -13.28 -4.33 2.36
C LEU A 62 -11.84 -4.81 2.40
N VAL A 63 -11.31 -5.35 1.30
CA VAL A 63 -9.96 -5.90 1.21
C VAL A 63 -9.12 -5.02 0.31
N ILE A 64 -8.47 -4.02 0.92
CA ILE A 64 -7.66 -3.02 0.20
C ILE A 64 -6.37 -3.62 -0.38
N ALA A 65 -5.88 -4.72 0.20
CA ALA A 65 -4.63 -5.35 -0.21
C ALA A 65 -4.86 -6.31 -1.39
N GLY A 66 -4.52 -5.85 -2.60
CA GLY A 66 -4.72 -6.59 -3.85
C GLY A 66 -4.24 -8.05 -3.82
N ALA A 67 -3.00 -8.30 -3.35
CA ALA A 67 -2.48 -9.67 -3.26
C ALA A 67 -3.32 -10.57 -2.33
N ALA A 68 -3.80 -10.02 -1.20
CA ALA A 68 -4.65 -10.74 -0.27
C ALA A 68 -6.03 -11.03 -0.88
N GLN A 69 -6.52 -10.18 -1.79
CA GLN A 69 -7.78 -10.42 -2.48
C GLN A 69 -7.74 -11.68 -3.34
N PHE A 70 -6.71 -11.81 -4.19
CA PHE A 70 -6.54 -12.99 -5.02
C PHE A 70 -6.33 -14.25 -4.18
N THR A 71 -5.51 -14.19 -3.14
CA THR A 71 -5.29 -15.34 -2.23
C THR A 71 -6.58 -15.77 -1.55
N ALA A 72 -7.35 -14.84 -0.98
CA ALA A 72 -8.58 -15.16 -0.30
C ALA A 72 -9.62 -15.73 -1.26
N LEU A 73 -9.79 -15.10 -2.44
CA LEU A 73 -10.75 -15.56 -3.44
C LEU A 73 -10.40 -16.95 -3.98
N GLN A 74 -9.12 -17.20 -4.27
CA GLN A 74 -8.64 -18.52 -4.71
C GLN A 74 -8.92 -19.59 -3.66
N LEU A 75 -8.55 -19.36 -2.39
CA LEU A 75 -8.76 -20.32 -1.31
C LEU A 75 -10.25 -20.61 -1.08
N LEU A 76 -11.10 -19.58 -1.13
CA LEU A 76 -12.55 -19.75 -1.02
C LEU A 76 -13.12 -20.53 -2.21
N GLY A 77 -12.63 -20.28 -3.43
CA GLY A 77 -13.00 -21.02 -4.63
C GLY A 77 -12.60 -22.50 -4.58
N ASP A 78 -11.47 -22.81 -3.96
CA ASP A 78 -10.99 -24.18 -3.73
C ASP A 78 -11.72 -24.89 -2.57
N GLY A 79 -12.70 -24.23 -1.93
CA GLY A 79 -13.47 -24.80 -0.82
C GLY A 79 -12.73 -24.82 0.52
N ALA A 80 -11.65 -24.04 0.66
CA ALA A 80 -10.96 -23.93 1.94
C ALA A 80 -11.87 -23.26 3.00
N PRO A 81 -11.75 -23.63 4.29
CA PRO A 81 -12.48 -22.94 5.34
C PRO A 81 -12.18 -21.45 5.35
N THR A 82 -13.19 -20.61 5.60
CA THR A 82 -13.04 -19.15 5.61
C THR A 82 -11.94 -18.67 6.56
N LEU A 83 -11.75 -19.35 7.70
CA LEU A 83 -10.66 -19.04 8.63
C LEU A 83 -9.27 -19.20 7.98
N ILE A 84 -9.07 -20.21 7.12
CA ILE A 84 -7.81 -20.43 6.41
C ILE A 84 -7.58 -19.32 5.38
N ALA A 85 -8.62 -18.89 4.66
CA ALA A 85 -8.54 -17.75 3.76
C ALA A 85 -8.15 -16.46 4.49
N LEU A 86 -8.75 -16.21 5.66
CA LEU A 86 -8.43 -15.05 6.50
C LEU A 86 -6.98 -15.08 7.03
N VAL A 87 -6.54 -16.21 7.58
CA VAL A 87 -5.16 -16.35 8.10
C VAL A 87 -4.15 -16.22 6.97
N SER A 88 -4.44 -16.76 5.79
CA SER A 88 -3.57 -16.65 4.61
C SER A 88 -3.51 -15.22 4.09
N ALA A 89 -4.65 -14.53 3.99
CA ALA A 89 -4.72 -13.12 3.62
C ALA A 89 -3.95 -12.23 4.62
N LEU A 90 -4.05 -12.52 5.92
CA LEU A 90 -3.27 -11.85 6.96
C LEU A 90 -1.78 -12.10 6.76
N ALA A 91 -1.38 -13.36 6.53
CA ALA A 91 0.02 -13.73 6.31
C ALA A 91 0.61 -13.03 5.07
N VAL A 92 -0.15 -12.91 3.98
CA VAL A 92 0.26 -12.13 2.79
C VAL A 92 0.49 -10.66 3.15
N ASN A 93 -0.36 -10.08 4.00
CA ASN A 93 -0.23 -8.70 4.47
C ASN A 93 0.94 -8.47 5.44
N LEU A 94 1.36 -9.50 6.19
CA LEU A 94 2.52 -9.42 7.09
C LEU A 94 3.82 -9.05 6.36
N ARG A 95 3.86 -9.12 5.02
CA ARG A 95 4.92 -8.52 4.21
C ARG A 95 5.22 -7.08 4.60
N MET A 96 4.20 -6.28 4.92
CA MET A 96 4.40 -4.89 5.35
C MET A 96 5.07 -4.82 6.72
N ALA A 97 4.68 -5.70 7.65
CA ALA A 97 5.35 -5.83 8.94
C ALA A 97 6.81 -6.29 8.79
N MET A 98 7.10 -7.18 7.83
CA MET A 98 8.47 -7.60 7.53
C MET A 98 9.29 -6.47 6.90
N TYR A 99 8.70 -5.66 6.02
CA TYR A 99 9.37 -4.49 5.46
C TYR A 99 9.71 -3.48 6.55
N SER A 100 8.73 -3.16 7.41
CA SER A 100 8.92 -2.38 8.62
C SER A 100 10.05 -2.94 9.50
N ALA A 101 10.02 -4.24 9.82
CA ALA A 101 11.06 -4.90 10.60
C ALA A 101 12.44 -4.82 9.94
N SER A 102 12.53 -4.92 8.60
CA SER A 102 13.80 -4.82 7.87
C SER A 102 14.41 -3.41 7.89
N LEU A 103 13.60 -2.37 8.11
CA LEU A 103 14.08 -1.01 8.32
C LEU A 103 14.63 -0.80 9.74
N THR A 104 14.28 -1.67 10.69
CA THR A 104 14.66 -1.61 12.12
C THR A 104 16.15 -1.33 12.39
N PRO A 105 17.11 -1.96 11.69
CA PRO A 105 18.54 -1.69 11.89
C PRO A 105 18.96 -0.25 11.54
N TRP A 106 18.16 0.44 10.72
CA TRP A 106 18.43 1.80 10.24
C TRP A 106 17.69 2.88 11.06
N ILE A 107 16.75 2.47 11.91
CA ILE A 107 15.90 3.34 12.75
C ILE A 107 16.26 3.24 14.24
N GLY A 108 17.47 3.69 14.61
CA GLY A 108 17.90 4.07 15.98
C GLY A 108 17.49 3.18 17.18
N GLU A 109 17.60 3.70 18.41
CA GLU A 109 17.23 3.01 19.67
C GLU A 109 15.75 3.24 20.09
N ALA A 110 14.82 3.20 19.15
CA ALA A 110 13.39 3.32 19.49
C ALA A 110 12.87 2.04 20.17
N THR A 111 12.06 2.18 21.22
CA THR A 111 11.44 1.04 21.92
C THR A 111 10.48 0.27 21.00
N LEU A 112 10.24 -1.02 21.25
CA LEU A 112 9.42 -1.89 20.38
C LEU A 112 8.04 -1.29 20.03
N GLY A 113 7.38 -0.63 20.99
CA GLY A 113 6.09 0.03 20.76
C GLY A 113 6.20 1.29 19.89
N GLN A 114 7.27 2.08 20.05
CA GLN A 114 7.54 3.24 19.20
C GLN A 114 7.93 2.83 17.78
N ARG A 115 8.64 1.69 17.62
CA ARG A 115 8.97 1.11 16.32
C ARG A 115 7.75 0.55 15.59
N ALA A 116 6.83 -0.08 16.31
CA ALA A 116 5.59 -0.61 15.74
C ALA A 116 4.60 0.46 15.28
N ILE A 117 4.69 1.68 15.82
CA ILE A 117 3.82 2.81 15.45
C ILE A 117 4.46 3.70 14.37
N ALA A 118 5.79 3.78 14.34
CA ALA A 118 6.53 4.58 13.37
C ALA A 118 6.71 3.90 12.00
N ALA A 119 6.33 2.63 11.87
CA ALA A 119 6.52 1.79 10.70
C ALA A 119 5.21 1.18 10.22
#